data_AF-A0A0B7NDC2-F1
#
_entry.id   AF-A0A0B7NDC2-F1
#
_cell.length_a   1.000
_cell.length_b   1.000
_cell.length_c   1.000
_cell.angle_alpha   90.00
_cell.angle_beta   90.00
_cell.angle_gamma   90.00
#
_symmetry.space_group_name_H-M   'P 1'
#
loop_
_entity.id
_entity.type
_entity.pdbx_description
1 polymer ?
#
loop_
_entity_poly.entity_id
_entity_poly.type
_entity_poly.pdbx_seq_one_letter_code
_entity_poly.pdbx_strand_id
1 'polypeptide(L)'
;MKVLISFLVGAALVSYATLNIQQAAEPWAPKIMNMCLNPANSDTSGNLRVAYTGISNTLDRIICFYVNFNQQPLHDILGAPLMRLMMGAFGTSYAIMAFEGSRRGFKKTTLLAAFPLFGLLANFVGIFSVFSLLWIPMDLYYRGKKKDTSDWNITLPEAYGTLAGIVLGYGIPSAILASPLVKDDSSFEQDFICIWIVLPMIIIPFINVCIKFFKNQGSSIDQVRDPAFKERLYVAEGKDALERSFLFLGVLNMLNHFVNFWIVGQKGIRIWDSILLLLGAPGNLPADLTFGDLGQLLGTRTLLIDYIALSVGFVLWAVFNSGIFAGIMVILLTPIVGPAAAVSYYAYYRENKIQNIASAKTETEKAAGAAVAASSNRKKK
;
A
#
# COMPACT_ATOMS: atom_id res chain seq x y z
N MET A 1 16.07 3.89 19.65
CA MET A 1 16.18 2.42 19.53
C MET A 1 15.18 1.81 18.53
N LYS A 2 13.86 1.93 18.72
CA LYS A 2 12.85 1.35 17.78
C LYS A 2 13.04 1.73 16.30
N VAL A 3 13.32 3.01 16.01
CA VAL A 3 13.57 3.49 14.64
C VAL A 3 14.76 2.78 13.99
N LEU A 4 15.88 2.69 14.72
CA LEU A 4 17.10 2.03 14.23
C LEU A 4 16.85 0.54 13.97
N ILE A 5 16.19 -0.15 14.90
CA ILE A 5 15.85 -1.57 14.73
C ILE A 5 14.93 -1.76 13.52
N SER A 6 13.92 -0.91 13.36
CA SER A 6 13.03 -0.96 12.20
C SER A 6 13.76 -0.74 10.89
N PHE A 7 14.71 0.21 10.85
CA PHE A 7 15.51 0.46 9.65
C PHE A 7 16.42 -0.73 9.33
N LEU A 8 17.11 -1.31 10.32
CA LEU A 8 17.99 -2.46 10.12
C LEU A 8 17.22 -3.71 9.65
N VAL A 9 16.07 -3.99 10.26
CA VAL A 9 15.22 -5.13 9.86
C VAL A 9 14.62 -4.89 8.47
N GLY A 10 14.16 -3.67 8.20
CA GLY A 10 13.70 -3.27 6.86
C GLY A 10 14.80 -3.41 5.81
N ALA A 11 16.03 -2.98 6.12
CA ALA A 11 17.18 -3.11 5.22
C ALA A 11 17.52 -4.58 4.96
N ALA A 12 17.56 -5.42 5.99
CA ALA A 12 17.80 -6.84 5.83
C ALA A 12 16.74 -7.52 4.95
N LEU A 13 15.46 -7.23 5.18
CA LEU A 13 14.35 -7.74 4.37
C LEU A 13 14.48 -7.30 2.92
N VAL A 14 14.73 -6.01 2.70
CA VAL A 14 14.82 -5.45 1.35
C VAL A 14 16.03 -5.97 0.61
N SER A 15 17.20 -5.98 1.25
CA SER A 15 18.42 -6.54 0.67
C SER A 15 18.24 -8.03 0.32
N TYR A 16 17.62 -8.82 1.19
CA TYR A 16 17.37 -10.23 0.89
C TYR A 16 16.45 -10.41 -0.33
N ALA A 17 15.32 -9.71 -0.36
CA ALA A 17 14.37 -9.79 -1.48
C ALA A 17 14.98 -9.27 -2.79
N THR A 18 15.67 -8.13 -2.78
CA THR A 18 16.35 -7.58 -3.95
C THR A 18 17.46 -8.49 -4.46
N LEU A 19 18.30 -9.04 -3.58
CA LEU A 19 19.33 -10.01 -3.99
C LEU A 19 18.70 -11.25 -4.61
N ASN A 20 17.62 -11.76 -4.03
CA ASN A 20 16.91 -12.93 -4.54
C ASN A 20 16.27 -12.66 -5.92
N ILE A 21 15.72 -11.46 -6.14
CA ILE A 21 15.20 -11.03 -7.45
C ILE A 21 16.35 -10.90 -8.45
N GLN A 22 17.44 -10.23 -8.06
CA GLN A 22 18.59 -9.98 -8.92
C GLN A 22 19.27 -11.28 -9.36
N GLN A 23 19.53 -12.21 -8.44
CA GLN A 23 20.16 -13.50 -8.76
C GLN A 23 19.30 -14.32 -9.73
N ALA A 24 17.97 -14.22 -9.63
CA ALA A 24 17.08 -14.90 -10.57
C ALA A 24 17.04 -14.22 -11.95
N ALA A 25 17.18 -12.90 -11.99
CA ALA A 25 17.15 -12.12 -13.21
C ALA A 25 18.51 -12.06 -13.94
N GLU A 26 19.64 -12.17 -13.24
CA GLU A 26 20.99 -11.95 -13.77
C GLU A 26 21.31 -12.74 -15.06
N PRO A 27 20.96 -14.04 -15.18
CA PRO A 27 21.22 -14.79 -16.42
C PRO A 27 20.46 -14.24 -17.65
N TRP A 28 19.43 -13.44 -17.41
CA TRP A 28 18.45 -13.00 -18.41
C TRP A 28 18.35 -11.48 -18.54
N ALA A 29 18.91 -10.72 -17.60
CA ALA A 29 18.80 -9.26 -17.55
C ALA A 29 19.25 -8.56 -18.84
N PRO A 30 20.37 -8.95 -19.50
CA PRO A 30 20.77 -8.35 -20.77
C PRO A 30 19.76 -8.59 -21.90
N LYS A 31 19.07 -9.74 -21.88
CA LYS A 31 18.04 -10.11 -22.85
C LYS A 31 16.78 -9.28 -22.63
N ILE A 32 16.33 -9.15 -21.38
CA ILE A 32 15.13 -8.39 -20.98
C ILE A 32 15.31 -6.89 -21.21
N MET A 33 16.46 -6.32 -20.85
CA MET A 33 16.74 -4.89 -21.07
C MET A 33 16.75 -4.49 -22.54
N ASN A 34 17.05 -5.43 -23.44
CA ASN A 34 17.07 -5.19 -24.88
C ASN A 34 15.78 -5.68 -25.57
N MET A 35 14.77 -6.14 -24.81
CA MET A 35 13.52 -6.68 -25.36
C MET A 35 12.85 -5.69 -26.31
N CYS A 36 12.77 -4.42 -25.92
CA CYS A 36 12.16 -3.36 -26.71
C CYS A 36 13.01 -2.86 -27.88
N LEU A 37 14.29 -3.26 -27.95
CA LEU A 37 15.25 -2.73 -28.92
C LEU A 37 15.60 -3.75 -30.01
N ASN A 38 15.17 -5.00 -29.85
CA ASN A 38 15.38 -6.04 -30.85
C ASN A 38 14.12 -6.20 -31.72
N PRO A 39 14.17 -5.84 -33.01
CA PRO A 39 13.02 -5.98 -33.92
C PRO A 39 12.45 -7.40 -33.97
N ALA A 40 13.28 -8.42 -33.83
CA ALA A 40 12.85 -9.82 -33.83
C ALA A 40 11.99 -10.20 -32.60
N ASN A 41 12.14 -9.46 -31.49
CA ASN A 41 11.38 -9.68 -30.26
C ASN A 41 10.06 -8.90 -30.24
N SER A 42 9.97 -7.81 -30.99
CA SER A 42 8.73 -7.00 -31.14
C SER A 42 7.60 -7.82 -31.75
N ASP A 43 7.90 -8.61 -32.77
CA ASP A 43 6.92 -9.41 -33.51
C ASP A 43 6.53 -10.70 -32.76
N THR A 44 7.46 -11.27 -31.98
CA THR A 44 7.23 -12.49 -31.19
C THR A 44 6.59 -12.24 -29.83
N SER A 45 6.60 -10.99 -29.33
CA SER A 45 6.05 -10.61 -28.02
C SER A 45 4.78 -9.75 -28.12
N GLY A 46 4.06 -9.80 -29.25
CA GLY A 46 2.72 -9.20 -29.35
C GLY A 46 2.66 -7.70 -29.70
N ASN A 47 3.54 -7.20 -30.58
CA ASN A 47 3.60 -5.78 -30.99
C ASN A 47 3.92 -4.82 -29.83
N LEU A 48 5.05 -5.06 -29.17
CA LEU A 48 5.51 -4.19 -28.09
C LEU A 48 5.79 -2.77 -28.57
N ARG A 49 5.17 -1.78 -27.92
CA ARG A 49 5.42 -0.37 -28.23
C ARG A 49 6.83 0.01 -27.76
N VAL A 50 7.64 0.50 -28.69
CA VAL A 50 9.04 0.88 -28.42
C VAL A 50 9.18 2.37 -28.02
N ALA A 51 8.24 3.23 -28.42
CA ALA A 51 8.25 4.66 -28.14
C ALA A 51 6.98 5.08 -27.37
N TYR A 52 7.15 5.55 -26.13
CA TYR A 52 6.05 5.99 -25.26
C TYR A 52 5.90 7.51 -25.29
N THR A 53 6.97 8.22 -24.95
CA THR A 53 7.01 9.68 -24.86
C THR A 53 7.53 10.33 -26.14
N GLY A 54 8.46 9.68 -26.85
CA GLY A 54 9.16 10.25 -28.00
C GLY A 54 10.14 11.38 -27.65
N ILE A 55 10.33 11.69 -26.35
CA ILE A 55 11.18 12.79 -25.89
C ILE A 55 12.66 12.35 -25.81
N SER A 56 12.90 11.12 -25.37
CA SER A 56 14.25 10.57 -25.22
C SER A 56 14.23 9.05 -25.36
N ASN A 57 15.16 8.51 -26.17
CA ASN A 57 15.35 7.08 -26.34
C ASN A 57 15.66 6.39 -24.98
N THR A 58 16.42 7.05 -24.10
CA THR A 58 16.72 6.50 -22.78
C THR A 58 15.47 6.41 -21.90
N LEU A 59 14.62 7.44 -21.93
CA LEU A 59 13.37 7.46 -21.16
C LEU A 59 12.40 6.40 -21.67
N ASP A 60 12.23 6.31 -22.99
CA ASP A 60 11.33 5.34 -23.62
C ASP A 60 11.79 3.89 -23.36
N ARG A 61 13.11 3.63 -23.33
CA ARG A 61 13.66 2.31 -22.94
C ARG A 61 13.28 1.93 -21.51
N ILE A 62 13.39 2.87 -20.57
CA ILE A 62 13.04 2.62 -19.17
C ILE A 62 11.54 2.34 -19.04
N ILE A 63 10.70 3.18 -19.64
CA ILE A 63 9.24 3.00 -19.61
C ILE A 63 8.86 1.67 -20.26
N CYS A 64 9.44 1.35 -21.41
CA CYS A 64 9.18 0.10 -22.10
C CYS A 64 9.53 -1.12 -21.25
N PHE A 65 10.66 -1.10 -20.55
CA PHE A 65 11.02 -2.16 -19.60
C PHE A 65 9.95 -2.32 -18.52
N TYR A 66 9.54 -1.24 -17.86
CA TYR A 66 8.54 -1.34 -16.78
C TYR A 66 7.16 -1.77 -17.28
N VAL A 67 6.72 -1.27 -18.44
CA VAL A 67 5.44 -1.67 -19.02
C VAL A 67 5.43 -3.16 -19.33
N ASN A 68 6.45 -3.64 -20.06
CA ASN A 68 6.59 -5.06 -20.37
C ASN A 68 6.68 -5.92 -19.11
N PHE A 69 7.51 -5.50 -18.15
CA PHE A 69 7.69 -6.24 -16.91
C PHE A 69 6.39 -6.40 -16.11
N ASN A 70 5.50 -5.40 -16.13
CA ASN A 70 4.20 -5.47 -15.47
C ASN A 70 3.13 -6.16 -16.35
N GLN A 71 3.28 -6.14 -17.66
CA GLN A 71 2.38 -6.80 -18.61
C GLN A 71 2.55 -8.32 -18.56
N GLN A 72 3.78 -8.83 -18.58
CA GLN A 72 4.05 -10.27 -18.66
C GLN A 72 3.35 -11.09 -17.55
N PRO A 73 3.36 -10.67 -16.26
CA PRO A 73 2.63 -11.38 -15.23
C PRO A 73 1.11 -11.33 -15.40
N LEU A 74 0.54 -10.28 -16.01
CA LEU A 74 -0.91 -10.21 -16.26
C LEU A 74 -1.40 -11.29 -17.22
N HIS A 75 -0.51 -11.83 -18.05
CA HIS A 75 -0.82 -12.90 -19.01
C HIS A 75 -0.49 -14.29 -18.48
N ASP A 76 0.29 -14.39 -17.41
CA ASP A 76 0.59 -15.66 -16.77
C ASP A 76 -0.58 -16.16 -15.92
N ILE A 77 -0.78 -17.48 -15.94
CA ILE A 77 -1.88 -18.15 -15.25
C ILE A 77 -1.82 -18.00 -13.72
N LEU A 78 -0.60 -17.87 -13.16
CA LEU A 78 -0.33 -17.62 -11.74
C LEU A 78 0.02 -16.15 -11.49
N GLY A 79 0.69 -15.50 -12.44
CA GLY A 79 1.06 -14.09 -12.39
C GLY A 79 -0.14 -13.17 -12.30
N ALA A 80 -1.22 -13.41 -13.05
CA ALA A 80 -2.36 -12.49 -13.06
C ALA A 80 -3.08 -12.45 -11.71
N PRO A 81 -3.37 -13.60 -11.07
CA PRO A 81 -3.82 -13.63 -9.68
C PRO A 81 -2.86 -12.94 -8.71
N LEU A 82 -1.55 -13.20 -8.81
CA LEU A 82 -0.54 -12.57 -7.94
C LEU A 82 -0.47 -11.06 -8.12
N MET A 83 -0.55 -10.56 -9.36
CA MET A 83 -0.59 -9.14 -9.67
C MET A 83 -1.82 -8.48 -9.05
N ARG A 84 -3.00 -9.09 -9.14
CA ARG A 84 -4.22 -8.57 -8.49
C ARG A 84 -4.10 -8.53 -6.97
N LEU A 85 -3.49 -9.55 -6.36
CA LEU A 85 -3.21 -9.57 -4.92
C LEU A 85 -2.22 -8.47 -4.53
N MET A 86 -1.17 -8.29 -5.34
CA MET A 86 -0.17 -7.25 -5.17
C MET A 86 -0.79 -5.85 -5.27
N MET A 87 -1.63 -5.60 -6.30
CA MET A 87 -2.36 -4.34 -6.44
C MET A 87 -3.22 -4.05 -5.21
N GLY A 88 -3.94 -5.05 -4.68
CA GLY A 88 -4.69 -4.89 -3.43
C GLY A 88 -3.81 -4.56 -2.22
N ALA A 89 -2.68 -5.24 -2.09
CA ALA A 89 -1.71 -4.98 -1.02
C ALA A 89 -1.05 -3.60 -1.14
N PHE A 90 -0.69 -3.18 -2.35
CA PHE A 90 -0.19 -1.84 -2.65
C PHE A 90 -1.23 -0.78 -2.30
N GLY A 91 -2.49 -0.94 -2.74
CA GLY A 91 -3.55 0.00 -2.40
C GLY A 91 -3.75 0.14 -0.89
N THR A 92 -3.61 -0.97 -0.16
CA THR A 92 -3.70 -1.00 1.31
C THR A 92 -2.52 -0.31 1.98
N SER A 93 -1.28 -0.60 1.55
CA SER A 93 -0.10 0.07 2.09
C SER A 93 -0.14 1.56 1.79
N TYR A 94 -0.55 1.95 0.58
CA TYR A 94 -0.73 3.34 0.19
C TYR A 94 -1.81 4.04 1.03
N ALA A 95 -2.94 3.38 1.30
CA ALA A 95 -3.97 3.91 2.19
C ALA A 95 -3.47 4.10 3.63
N ILE A 96 -2.72 3.13 4.17
CA ILE A 96 -2.07 3.27 5.47
C ILE A 96 -1.14 4.50 5.48
N MET A 97 -0.28 4.64 4.48
CA MET A 97 0.63 5.78 4.37
C MET A 97 -0.15 7.11 4.31
N ALA A 98 -1.22 7.15 3.51
CA ALA A 98 -2.05 8.33 3.34
C ALA A 98 -2.83 8.72 4.60
N PHE A 99 -3.44 7.75 5.31
CA PHE A 99 -4.17 8.02 6.55
C PHE A 99 -3.25 8.51 7.65
N GLU A 100 -2.12 7.85 7.87
CA GLU A 100 -1.15 8.27 8.89
C GLU A 100 -0.51 9.62 8.55
N GLY A 101 -0.19 9.87 7.28
CA GLY A 101 0.33 11.16 6.82
C GLY A 101 -0.70 12.29 6.91
N SER A 102 -1.99 11.97 6.85
CA SER A 102 -3.09 12.96 6.88
C SER A 102 -3.51 13.38 8.28
N ARG A 103 -3.10 12.66 9.33
CA ARG A 103 -3.37 13.04 10.72
C ARG A 103 -2.85 14.46 11.02
N ARG A 104 -3.62 15.22 11.81
CA ARG A 104 -3.45 16.68 12.02
C ARG A 104 -2.02 17.07 12.42
N GLY A 105 -1.37 16.27 13.27
CA GLY A 105 -0.01 16.51 13.75
C GLY A 105 1.08 16.26 12.72
N PHE A 106 0.81 15.47 11.68
CA PHE A 106 1.79 15.02 10.68
C PHE A 106 1.67 15.75 9.34
N LYS A 107 0.44 16.16 8.97
CA LYS A 107 0.07 16.73 7.66
C LYS A 107 0.91 17.91 7.18
N LYS A 108 1.36 18.78 8.08
CA LYS A 108 2.09 20.02 7.72
C LYS A 108 3.57 20.01 8.09
N THR A 109 4.01 19.05 8.90
CA THR A 109 5.30 19.14 9.58
C THR A 109 6.22 17.95 9.31
N THR A 110 5.75 16.95 8.55
CA THR A 110 6.47 15.69 8.37
C THR A 110 6.46 15.21 6.93
N LEU A 111 7.49 14.44 6.59
CA LEU A 111 7.60 13.76 5.30
C LEU A 111 6.57 12.62 5.12
N LEU A 112 5.82 12.24 6.17
CA LEU A 112 4.73 11.26 6.06
C LEU A 112 3.61 11.74 5.16
N ALA A 113 3.40 13.06 5.06
CA ALA A 113 2.44 13.67 4.15
C ALA A 113 2.87 13.58 2.67
N ALA A 114 4.13 13.22 2.39
CA ALA A 114 4.64 12.96 1.04
C ALA A 114 4.37 11.52 0.57
N PHE A 115 3.30 10.88 1.06
CA PHE A 115 2.80 9.58 0.61
C PHE A 115 2.72 9.40 -0.92
N PRO A 116 2.47 10.44 -1.75
CA PRO A 116 2.46 10.26 -3.20
C PRO A 116 3.83 10.01 -3.79
N LEU A 117 4.87 10.65 -3.24
CA LEU A 117 6.25 10.41 -3.63
C LEU A 117 6.65 8.97 -3.25
N PHE A 118 6.19 8.48 -2.09
CA PHE A 118 6.39 7.09 -1.70
C PHE A 118 5.68 6.12 -2.65
N GLY A 119 4.44 6.41 -3.07
CA GLY A 119 3.73 5.60 -4.06
C GLY A 119 4.42 5.59 -5.43
N LEU A 120 4.87 6.75 -5.91
CA LEU A 120 5.64 6.84 -7.15
C LEU A 120 6.92 6.02 -7.06
N LEU A 121 7.70 6.24 -6.00
CA LEU A 121 8.94 5.49 -5.75
C LEU A 121 8.67 3.98 -5.68
N ALA A 122 7.56 3.57 -5.04
CA ALA A 122 7.17 2.18 -4.91
C ALA A 122 6.92 1.48 -6.25
N ASN A 123 6.45 2.21 -7.27
CA ASN A 123 6.30 1.65 -8.61
C ASN A 123 7.64 1.40 -9.33
N PHE A 124 8.73 2.06 -8.91
CA PHE A 124 10.06 1.88 -9.50
C PHE A 124 10.94 0.89 -8.72
N VAL A 125 10.95 0.96 -7.38
CA VAL A 125 11.86 0.15 -6.54
C VAL A 125 11.15 -0.97 -5.76
N GLY A 126 9.85 -1.14 -5.99
CA GLY A 126 9.00 -2.07 -5.27
C GLY A 126 8.38 -1.45 -4.01
N ILE A 127 7.12 -1.78 -3.76
CA ILE A 127 6.38 -1.27 -2.61
C ILE A 127 6.90 -1.84 -1.29
N PHE A 128 7.37 -3.10 -1.28
CA PHE A 128 8.01 -3.68 -0.11
C PHE A 128 9.20 -2.85 0.38
N SER A 129 10.00 -2.33 -0.56
CA SER A 129 11.18 -1.49 -0.29
C SER A 129 10.77 -0.19 0.37
N VAL A 130 9.87 0.55 -0.28
CA VAL A 130 9.45 1.86 0.23
C VAL A 130 8.73 1.72 1.57
N PHE A 131 7.80 0.77 1.68
CA PHE A 131 7.03 0.59 2.90
C PHE A 131 7.94 0.16 4.07
N SER A 132 8.75 -0.88 3.89
CA SER A 132 9.50 -1.50 4.99
C SER A 132 10.76 -0.74 5.40
N LEU A 133 11.52 -0.22 4.42
CA LEU A 133 12.81 0.42 4.67
C LEU A 133 12.69 1.93 4.89
N LEU A 134 11.79 2.60 4.17
CA LEU A 134 11.69 4.06 4.23
C LEU A 134 10.54 4.51 5.13
N TRP A 135 9.33 4.02 4.87
CA TRP A 135 8.13 4.58 5.48
C TRP A 135 7.96 4.16 6.95
N ILE A 136 8.08 2.86 7.30
CA ILE A 136 7.91 2.42 8.71
C ILE A 136 8.91 3.11 9.67
N PRO A 137 10.22 3.17 9.39
CA PRO A 137 11.15 3.86 10.30
C PRO A 137 10.84 5.35 10.45
N MET A 138 10.39 5.98 9.35
CA MET A 138 9.99 7.38 9.35
C MET A 138 8.72 7.62 10.16
N ASP A 139 7.72 6.75 10.03
CA ASP A 139 6.51 6.73 10.84
C ASP A 139 6.89 6.69 12.32
N LEU A 140 7.67 5.69 12.74
CA LEU A 140 8.13 5.55 14.13
C LEU A 140 8.92 6.77 14.63
N TYR A 141 9.75 7.39 13.79
CA TYR A 141 10.53 8.56 14.14
C TYR A 141 9.63 9.75 14.48
N TYR A 142 8.68 10.08 13.61
CA TYR A 142 7.80 11.22 13.83
C TYR A 142 6.82 10.96 14.98
N ARG A 143 6.33 9.72 15.13
CA ARG A 143 5.51 9.31 16.28
C ARG A 143 6.25 9.52 17.60
N GLY A 144 7.53 9.13 17.67
CA GLY A 144 8.34 9.30 18.87
C GLY A 144 8.59 10.77 19.28
N LYS A 145 8.48 11.70 18.33
CA LYS A 145 8.64 13.15 18.59
C LYS A 145 7.35 13.83 19.06
N LYS A 146 6.19 13.29 18.74
CA LYS A 146 4.89 13.87 19.07
C LYS A 146 4.38 13.33 20.41
N LYS A 147 4.30 14.21 21.42
CA LYS A 147 3.86 13.85 22.79
C LYS A 147 2.36 14.09 23.03
N ASP A 148 1.73 14.89 22.18
CA ASP A 148 0.30 15.21 22.33
C ASP A 148 -0.55 14.21 21.54
N THR A 149 -1.62 13.73 22.16
CA THR A 149 -2.62 12.83 21.58
C THR A 149 -3.56 13.56 20.61
N SER A 150 -3.73 14.88 20.75
CA SER A 150 -4.55 15.70 19.83
C SER A 150 -4.01 15.71 18.39
N ASP A 151 -2.70 15.51 18.24
CA ASP A 151 -1.97 15.44 16.97
C ASP A 151 -2.29 14.18 16.14
N TRP A 152 -2.94 13.20 16.75
CA TRP A 152 -3.24 11.90 16.14
C TRP A 152 -4.64 11.83 15.52
N ASN A 153 -5.39 12.92 15.60
CA ASN A 153 -6.74 12.97 15.08
C ASN A 153 -6.74 13.12 13.56
N ILE A 154 -7.69 12.44 12.91
CA ILE A 154 -8.03 12.59 11.50
C ILE A 154 -9.48 13.08 11.44
N THR A 155 -9.81 13.94 10.48
CA THR A 155 -11.21 14.39 10.30
C THR A 155 -11.98 13.44 9.38
N LEU A 156 -13.31 13.39 9.51
CA LEU A 156 -14.16 12.59 8.62
C LEU A 156 -13.91 12.88 7.12
N PRO A 157 -13.84 14.16 6.68
CA PRO A 157 -13.56 14.46 5.27
C PRO A 157 -12.21 13.95 4.81
N GLU A 158 -11.20 13.94 5.68
CA GLU A 158 -9.88 13.39 5.37
C GLU A 158 -9.93 11.87 5.25
N ALA A 159 -10.58 11.17 6.18
CA ALA A 159 -10.70 9.71 6.15
C ALA A 159 -11.46 9.24 4.89
N TYR A 160 -12.72 9.68 4.71
CA TYR A 160 -13.50 9.25 3.54
C TYR A 160 -13.00 9.84 2.22
N GLY A 161 -12.50 11.08 2.23
CA GLY A 161 -11.94 11.69 1.03
C GLY A 161 -10.69 10.97 0.55
N THR A 162 -9.82 10.55 1.47
CA THR A 162 -8.64 9.73 1.15
C THR A 162 -9.06 8.34 0.66
N LEU A 163 -9.98 7.67 1.36
CA LEU A 163 -10.47 6.36 0.93
C LEU A 163 -11.08 6.43 -0.47
N ALA A 164 -12.01 7.35 -0.71
CA ALA A 164 -12.66 7.52 -2.00
C ALA A 164 -11.63 7.85 -3.09
N GLY A 165 -10.67 8.72 -2.80
CA GLY A 165 -9.61 9.06 -3.73
C GLY A 165 -8.74 7.87 -4.12
N ILE A 166 -8.41 6.99 -3.17
CA ILE A 166 -7.66 5.77 -3.43
C ILE A 166 -8.52 4.73 -4.17
N VAL A 167 -9.76 4.50 -3.75
CA VAL A 167 -10.63 3.51 -4.39
C VAL A 167 -10.93 3.90 -5.83
N LEU A 168 -11.32 5.15 -6.08
CA LEU A 168 -11.67 5.62 -7.43
C LEU A 168 -10.42 5.89 -8.28
N GLY A 169 -9.36 6.43 -7.68
CA GLY A 169 -8.15 6.84 -8.39
C GLY A 169 -7.11 5.73 -8.58
N TYR A 170 -7.15 4.67 -7.77
CA TYR A 170 -6.23 3.52 -7.87
C TYR A 170 -6.98 2.19 -8.00
N GLY A 171 -7.96 1.95 -7.13
CA GLY A 171 -8.68 0.68 -7.05
C GLY A 171 -9.45 0.34 -8.33
N ILE A 172 -10.28 1.27 -8.81
CA ILE A 172 -11.05 1.10 -10.05
C ILE A 172 -10.12 0.94 -11.26
N PRO A 173 -9.11 1.81 -11.48
CA PRO A 173 -8.17 1.60 -12.58
C PRO A 173 -7.46 0.24 -12.53
N SER A 174 -7.02 -0.20 -11.35
CA SER A 174 -6.38 -1.51 -11.18
C SER A 174 -7.36 -2.66 -11.47
N ALA A 175 -8.63 -2.52 -11.07
CA ALA A 175 -9.66 -3.51 -11.37
C ALA A 175 -9.97 -3.57 -12.88
N ILE A 176 -10.00 -2.43 -13.58
CA ILE A 176 -10.17 -2.36 -15.04
C ILE A 176 -9.00 -3.04 -15.73
N LEU A 177 -7.76 -2.72 -15.35
CA LEU A 177 -6.53 -3.34 -15.89
C LEU A 177 -6.53 -4.85 -15.70
N ALA A 178 -7.03 -5.33 -14.56
CA ALA A 178 -7.10 -6.75 -14.25
C ALA A 178 -8.31 -7.49 -14.83
N SER A 179 -9.21 -6.78 -15.54
CA SER A 179 -10.47 -7.32 -16.06
C SER A 179 -10.38 -7.70 -17.53
N PRO A 180 -11.31 -8.56 -18.03
CA PRO A 180 -11.40 -8.88 -19.46
C PRO A 180 -11.73 -7.69 -20.38
N LEU A 181 -12.00 -6.50 -19.83
CA LEU A 181 -12.26 -5.28 -20.61
C LEU A 181 -10.98 -4.76 -21.28
N VAL A 182 -9.83 -5.03 -20.69
CA VAL A 182 -8.52 -4.73 -21.29
C VAL A 182 -8.09 -5.99 -22.04
N LYS A 183 -7.96 -5.87 -23.37
CA LYS A 183 -7.53 -6.99 -24.20
C LYS A 183 -6.03 -7.19 -24.05
N ASP A 184 -5.62 -8.43 -23.84
CA ASP A 184 -4.22 -8.85 -23.79
C ASP A 184 -3.47 -8.39 -25.06
N ASP A 185 -2.23 -7.93 -24.88
CA ASP A 185 -1.32 -7.45 -25.92
C ASP A 185 -1.85 -6.26 -26.74
N SER A 186 -2.85 -5.56 -26.23
CA SER A 186 -3.36 -4.36 -26.89
C SER A 186 -2.52 -3.12 -26.56
N SER A 187 -2.48 -2.16 -27.47
CA SER A 187 -1.89 -0.84 -27.19
C SER A 187 -2.58 -0.16 -26.01
N PHE A 188 -3.87 -0.42 -25.81
CA PHE A 188 -4.62 0.08 -24.67
C PHE A 188 -4.10 -0.47 -23.34
N GLU A 189 -3.77 -1.76 -23.27
CA GLU A 189 -3.15 -2.36 -22.07
C GLU A 189 -1.82 -1.67 -21.73
N GLN A 190 -0.94 -1.52 -22.72
CA GLN A 190 0.38 -0.89 -22.53
C GLN A 190 0.26 0.58 -22.10
N ASP A 191 -0.64 1.35 -22.73
CA ASP A 191 -0.91 2.74 -22.34
C ASP A 191 -1.48 2.82 -20.92
N PHE A 192 -2.37 1.89 -20.56
CA PHE A 192 -2.96 1.83 -19.23
C PHE A 192 -1.92 1.51 -18.16
N ILE A 193 -1.02 0.54 -18.40
CA ILE A 193 0.09 0.21 -17.49
C ILE A 193 1.02 1.44 -17.34
N CYS A 194 1.31 2.15 -18.43
CA CYS A 194 2.12 3.37 -18.37
C CYS A 194 1.48 4.45 -17.47
N ILE A 195 0.16 4.66 -17.60
CA ILE A 195 -0.59 5.57 -16.72
C ILE A 195 -0.58 5.05 -15.28
N TRP A 196 -0.74 3.74 -15.08
CA TRP A 196 -0.77 3.10 -13.77
C TRP A 196 0.54 3.31 -12.99
N ILE A 197 1.70 3.27 -13.67
CA ILE A 197 3.02 3.53 -13.05
C ILE A 197 3.10 4.94 -12.42
N VAL A 198 2.45 5.95 -13.02
CA VAL A 198 2.46 7.33 -12.50
C VAL A 198 1.21 7.70 -11.70
N LEU A 199 0.26 6.78 -11.60
CA LEU A 199 -1.05 6.97 -10.97
C LEU A 199 -0.97 7.50 -9.52
N PRO A 200 -0.01 7.09 -8.66
CA PRO A 200 0.14 7.67 -7.32
C PRO A 200 0.27 9.20 -7.28
N MET A 201 0.81 9.82 -8.33
CA MET A 201 0.90 11.28 -8.43
C MET A 201 -0.42 11.92 -8.89
N ILE A 202 -1.18 11.22 -9.72
CA ILE A 202 -2.49 11.68 -10.24
C ILE A 202 -3.56 11.60 -9.15
N ILE A 203 -3.45 10.65 -8.22
CA ILE A 203 -4.43 10.46 -7.14
C ILE A 203 -4.46 11.64 -6.17
N ILE A 204 -3.39 12.41 -6.02
CA ILE A 204 -3.31 13.52 -5.04
C ILE A 204 -4.35 14.62 -5.28
N PRO A 205 -4.40 15.27 -6.46
CA PRO A 205 -5.41 16.28 -6.72
C PRO A 205 -6.81 15.68 -6.55
N PHE A 206 -6.98 14.42 -6.92
CA PHE A 206 -8.24 13.71 -6.79
C PHE A 206 -8.67 13.48 -5.33
N ILE A 207 -7.75 13.05 -4.44
CA ILE A 207 -7.98 12.99 -2.98
C ILE A 207 -8.42 14.36 -2.46
N ASN A 208 -7.75 15.44 -2.87
CA ASN A 208 -8.12 16.79 -2.43
C ASN A 208 -9.52 17.20 -2.91
N VAL A 209 -9.93 16.79 -4.11
CA VAL A 209 -11.31 16.98 -4.61
C VAL A 209 -12.29 16.19 -3.74
N CYS A 210 -12.02 14.92 -3.44
CA CYS A 210 -12.88 14.10 -2.58
C CYS A 210 -12.98 14.67 -1.16
N ILE A 211 -11.87 15.13 -0.56
CA ILE A 211 -11.88 15.78 0.77
C ILE A 211 -12.76 17.03 0.74
N LYS A 212 -12.65 17.87 -0.30
CA LYS A 212 -13.51 19.05 -0.45
C LYS A 212 -14.98 18.67 -0.61
N PHE A 213 -15.28 17.60 -1.36
CA PHE A 213 -16.64 17.09 -1.52
C PHE A 213 -17.25 16.70 -0.17
N PHE A 214 -16.58 15.89 0.64
CA PHE A 214 -17.07 15.51 1.96
C PHE A 214 -17.13 16.70 2.94
N LYS A 215 -16.20 17.65 2.85
CA LYS A 215 -16.24 18.87 3.66
C LYS A 215 -17.48 19.73 3.34
N ASN A 216 -17.86 19.82 2.08
CA ASN A 216 -18.98 20.65 1.64
C ASN A 216 -20.35 20.08 2.01
N GLN A 217 -20.44 18.79 2.37
CA GLN A 217 -21.70 18.21 2.87
C GLN A 217 -22.09 18.75 4.25
N GLY A 218 -21.16 19.40 4.96
CA GLY A 218 -21.37 19.90 6.32
C GLY A 218 -21.46 18.77 7.34
N SER A 219 -21.33 19.10 8.63
CA SER A 219 -21.58 18.15 9.71
C SER A 219 -22.67 18.70 10.63
N SER A 220 -23.54 17.82 11.14
CA SER A 220 -24.53 18.20 12.17
C SER A 220 -23.85 18.72 13.44
N ILE A 221 -22.59 18.35 13.67
CA ILE A 221 -21.72 18.80 14.76
C ILE A 221 -21.46 20.32 14.67
N ASP A 222 -21.61 20.94 13.48
CA ASP A 222 -21.36 22.37 13.33
C ASP A 222 -22.28 23.24 14.16
N GLN A 223 -23.47 22.74 14.48
CA GLN A 223 -24.53 23.43 15.24
C GLN A 223 -24.28 23.40 16.77
N VAL A 224 -23.31 22.62 17.24
CA VAL A 224 -22.98 22.49 18.67
C VAL A 224 -22.30 23.77 19.17
N ARG A 225 -22.88 24.42 20.18
CA ARG A 225 -22.39 25.70 20.74
C ARG A 225 -21.15 25.57 21.61
N ASP A 226 -21.00 24.47 22.34
CA ASP A 226 -19.82 24.24 23.20
C ASP A 226 -18.61 23.82 22.35
N PRO A 227 -17.54 24.64 22.26
CA PRO A 227 -16.38 24.34 21.43
C PRO A 227 -15.63 23.09 21.88
N ALA A 228 -15.58 22.80 23.18
CA ALA A 228 -14.87 21.64 23.70
C ALA A 228 -15.62 20.34 23.41
N PHE A 229 -16.96 20.36 23.53
CA PHE A 229 -17.80 19.24 23.14
C PHE A 229 -17.80 19.03 21.62
N LYS A 230 -17.84 20.12 20.84
CA LYS A 230 -17.73 20.11 19.38
C LYS A 230 -16.44 19.44 18.91
N GLU A 231 -15.29 19.77 19.50
CA GLU A 231 -14.02 19.13 19.15
C GLU A 231 -14.02 17.62 19.43
N ARG A 232 -14.55 17.17 20.58
CA ARG A 232 -14.66 15.75 20.92
C ARG A 232 -15.52 14.97 19.93
N LEU A 233 -16.64 15.56 19.51
CA LEU A 233 -17.52 14.94 18.52
C LEU A 233 -16.81 14.78 17.17
N TYR A 234 -16.04 15.77 16.70
CA TYR A 234 -15.27 15.61 15.46
C TYR A 234 -14.19 14.54 15.55
N VAL A 235 -13.54 14.41 16.70
CA VAL A 235 -12.54 13.34 16.92
C VAL A 235 -13.21 11.97 16.85
N ALA A 236 -14.36 11.81 17.50
CA ALA A 236 -15.13 10.57 17.47
C ALA A 236 -15.66 10.24 16.07
N GLU A 237 -16.17 11.23 15.34
CA GLU A 237 -16.66 11.07 13.97
C GLU A 237 -15.52 10.69 13.01
N GLY A 238 -14.37 11.35 13.12
CA GLY A 238 -13.18 11.02 12.33
C GLY A 238 -12.63 9.62 12.63
N LYS A 239 -12.71 9.17 13.89
CA LYS A 239 -12.39 7.79 14.29
C LYS A 239 -13.26 6.77 13.59
N ASP A 240 -14.58 6.93 13.72
CA ASP A 240 -15.56 6.01 13.15
C ASP A 240 -15.40 5.95 11.62
N ALA A 241 -15.16 7.08 10.97
CA ALA A 241 -14.87 7.12 9.54
C ALA A 241 -13.58 6.36 9.17
N LEU A 242 -12.51 6.51 9.96
CA LEU A 242 -11.24 5.81 9.72
C LEU A 242 -11.37 4.30 9.96
N GLU A 243 -12.05 3.90 11.03
CA GLU A 243 -12.35 2.51 11.35
C GLU A 243 -13.15 1.84 10.22
N ARG A 244 -14.22 2.48 9.74
CA ARG A 244 -15.01 2.00 8.59
C ARG A 244 -14.18 1.92 7.32
N SER A 245 -13.26 2.86 7.12
CA SER A 245 -12.35 2.85 5.96
C SER A 245 -11.42 1.64 5.98
N PHE A 246 -10.81 1.31 7.13
CA PHE A 246 -9.99 0.10 7.27
C PHE A 246 -10.82 -1.17 7.15
N LEU A 247 -12.02 -1.20 7.73
CA LEU A 247 -12.93 -2.35 7.59
C LEU A 247 -13.31 -2.58 6.13
N PHE A 248 -13.64 -1.52 5.39
CA PHE A 248 -13.92 -1.58 3.95
C PHE A 248 -12.73 -2.13 3.15
N LEU A 249 -11.52 -1.61 3.39
CA LEU A 249 -10.30 -2.13 2.75
C LEU A 249 -10.06 -3.60 3.11
N GLY A 250 -10.32 -3.98 4.36
CA GLY A 250 -10.21 -5.37 4.82
C GLY A 250 -11.14 -6.31 4.06
N VAL A 251 -12.42 -5.97 3.96
CA VAL A 251 -13.43 -6.75 3.23
C VAL A 251 -13.10 -6.82 1.74
N LEU A 252 -12.73 -5.69 1.11
CA LEU A 252 -12.39 -5.64 -0.30
C LEU A 252 -11.19 -6.54 -0.63
N ASN A 253 -10.12 -6.47 0.16
CA ASN A 253 -8.94 -7.31 -0.04
C ASN A 253 -9.18 -8.78 0.29
N MET A 254 -10.06 -9.08 1.26
CA MET A 254 -10.47 -10.45 1.56
C MET A 254 -11.24 -11.05 0.38
N LEU A 255 -12.15 -10.30 -0.23
CA LEU A 255 -12.85 -10.72 -1.45
C LEU A 255 -11.86 -10.93 -2.60
N ASN A 256 -10.92 -9.99 -2.80
CA ASN A 256 -9.86 -10.13 -3.80
C ASN A 256 -9.02 -11.40 -3.56
N HIS A 257 -8.71 -11.72 -2.30
CA HIS A 257 -7.99 -12.93 -1.93
C HIS A 257 -8.76 -14.20 -2.31
N PHE A 258 -10.01 -14.31 -1.87
CA PHE A 258 -10.83 -15.50 -2.14
C PHE A 258 -11.17 -15.66 -3.62
N VAL A 259 -11.45 -14.59 -4.35
CA VAL A 259 -11.74 -14.64 -5.79
C VAL A 259 -10.52 -15.16 -6.55
N ASN A 260 -9.32 -14.67 -6.25
CA ASN A 260 -8.11 -15.15 -6.93
C ASN A 260 -7.76 -16.59 -6.56
N PHE A 261 -7.94 -16.97 -5.29
CA PHE A 261 -7.79 -18.36 -4.86
C PHE A 261 -8.76 -19.29 -5.61
N TRP A 262 -10.03 -18.88 -5.71
CA TRP A 262 -11.06 -19.60 -6.46
C TRP A 262 -10.72 -19.74 -7.95
N ILE A 263 -10.30 -18.65 -8.61
CA ILE A 263 -9.91 -18.66 -10.02
C ILE A 263 -8.78 -19.66 -10.28
N VAL A 264 -7.75 -19.68 -9.43
CA VAL A 264 -6.64 -20.62 -9.57
C VAL A 264 -7.09 -22.06 -9.30
N GLY A 265 -7.95 -22.25 -8.30
CA GLY A 265 -8.53 -23.56 -7.98
C GLY A 265 -9.39 -24.14 -9.12
N GLN A 266 -10.18 -23.31 -9.81
CA GLN A 266 -10.98 -23.71 -10.98
C GLN A 266 -10.11 -24.17 -12.16
N LYS A 267 -8.86 -23.68 -12.23
CA LYS A 267 -7.87 -24.11 -13.23
C LYS A 267 -7.15 -25.41 -12.85
N GLY A 268 -7.52 -26.04 -11.73
CA GLY A 268 -6.92 -27.29 -11.24
C GLY A 268 -5.50 -27.12 -10.69
N ILE A 269 -5.04 -25.89 -10.48
CA ILE A 269 -3.68 -25.61 -10.08
C ILE A 269 -3.55 -25.71 -8.56
N ARG A 270 -2.61 -26.54 -8.10
CA ARG A 270 -2.26 -26.65 -6.69
C ARG A 270 -1.36 -25.48 -6.29
N ILE A 271 -1.96 -24.46 -5.70
CA ILE A 271 -1.30 -23.18 -5.36
C ILE A 271 0.01 -23.38 -4.59
N TRP A 272 0.05 -24.30 -3.62
CA TRP A 272 1.26 -24.55 -2.84
C TRP A 272 2.41 -25.11 -3.67
N ASP A 273 2.14 -26.09 -4.53
CA ASP A 273 3.14 -26.67 -5.42
C ASP A 273 3.67 -25.61 -6.40
N SER A 274 2.77 -24.79 -6.94
CA SER A 274 3.10 -23.67 -7.82
C SER A 274 3.95 -22.59 -7.15
N ILE A 275 3.65 -22.21 -5.91
CA ILE A 275 4.45 -21.24 -5.15
C ILE A 275 5.85 -21.80 -4.91
N LEU A 276 5.97 -23.06 -4.47
CA LEU A 276 7.26 -23.68 -4.21
C LEU A 276 8.10 -23.81 -5.49
N LEU A 277 7.45 -24.13 -6.62
CA LEU A 277 8.11 -24.20 -7.92
C LEU A 277 8.60 -22.82 -8.37
N LEU A 278 7.78 -21.77 -8.22
CA LEU A 278 8.17 -20.39 -8.54
C LEU A 278 9.33 -19.90 -7.66
N LEU A 279 9.33 -20.23 -6.38
CA LEU A 279 10.44 -19.89 -5.46
C LEU A 279 11.74 -20.62 -5.81
N GLY A 280 11.64 -21.84 -6.37
CA GLY A 280 12.78 -22.65 -6.83
C GLY A 280 13.35 -22.25 -8.20
N ALA A 281 12.64 -21.45 -9.01
CA ALA A 281 13.17 -20.89 -10.25
C ALA A 281 14.28 -19.86 -9.93
N PRO A 282 15.34 -19.70 -10.76
CA PRO A 282 15.53 -20.22 -12.12
C PRO A 282 16.33 -21.54 -12.23
N GLY A 283 16.79 -22.14 -11.13
CA GLY A 283 17.72 -23.28 -11.16
C GLY A 283 17.20 -24.54 -11.87
N ASN A 284 15.89 -24.61 -12.13
CA ASN A 284 15.20 -25.77 -12.71
C ASN A 284 14.54 -25.45 -14.07
N LEU A 285 14.96 -24.39 -14.78
CA LEU A 285 14.33 -24.01 -16.04
C LEU A 285 14.83 -24.81 -17.23
N PRO A 286 13.93 -25.33 -18.10
CA PRO A 286 14.33 -25.98 -19.33
C PRO A 286 15.09 -25.00 -20.25
N ALA A 287 16.09 -25.52 -20.97
CA ALA A 287 16.96 -24.72 -21.83
C ALA A 287 16.23 -24.06 -23.03
N ASP A 288 15.03 -24.55 -23.35
CA ASP A 288 14.30 -24.25 -24.58
C ASP A 288 13.12 -23.27 -24.39
N LEU A 289 13.08 -22.54 -23.27
CA LEU A 289 12.02 -21.56 -23.00
C LEU A 289 12.03 -20.43 -24.03
N THR A 290 10.83 -20.09 -24.52
CA THR A 290 10.67 -18.90 -25.36
C THR A 290 10.94 -17.64 -24.52
N PHE A 291 11.27 -16.55 -25.21
CA PHE A 291 11.53 -15.28 -24.53
C PHE A 291 10.29 -14.75 -23.76
N GLY A 292 9.09 -14.96 -24.32
CA GLY A 292 7.83 -14.60 -23.68
C GLY A 292 7.62 -15.37 -22.37
N ASP A 293 7.72 -16.70 -22.41
CA ASP A 293 7.56 -17.56 -21.24
C ASP A 293 8.57 -17.22 -20.13
N LEU A 294 9.80 -16.88 -20.51
CA LEU A 294 10.82 -16.43 -19.58
C LEU A 294 10.44 -15.10 -18.90
N GLY A 295 9.90 -14.15 -19.66
CA GLY A 295 9.40 -12.87 -19.14
C GLY A 295 8.25 -13.07 -18.15
N GLN A 296 7.28 -13.91 -18.50
CA GLN A 296 6.15 -14.28 -17.65
C GLN A 296 6.60 -14.89 -16.33
N LEU A 297 7.51 -15.87 -16.38
CA LEU A 297 8.03 -16.52 -15.19
C LEU A 297 8.80 -15.55 -14.29
N LEU A 298 9.73 -14.77 -14.85
CA LEU A 298 10.56 -13.85 -14.06
C LEU A 298 9.75 -12.72 -13.45
N GLY A 299 8.79 -12.16 -14.20
CA GLY A 299 7.87 -11.17 -13.69
C GLY A 299 7.00 -11.74 -12.57
N THR A 300 6.39 -12.92 -12.80
CA THR A 300 5.55 -13.61 -11.80
C THR A 300 6.31 -13.93 -10.52
N ARG A 301 7.53 -14.45 -10.64
CA ARG A 301 8.40 -14.74 -9.49
C ARG A 301 8.77 -13.46 -8.75
N THR A 302 9.11 -12.39 -9.46
CA THR A 302 9.47 -11.12 -8.82
C THR A 302 8.30 -10.54 -8.05
N LEU A 303 7.09 -10.57 -8.63
CA LEU A 303 5.87 -10.17 -7.93
C LEU A 303 5.58 -11.03 -6.69
N LEU A 304 5.82 -12.35 -6.77
CA LEU A 304 5.68 -13.23 -5.61
C LEU A 304 6.63 -12.85 -4.48
N ILE A 305 7.91 -12.61 -4.78
CA ILE A 305 8.91 -12.20 -3.79
C ILE A 305 8.56 -10.84 -3.19
N ASP A 306 8.17 -9.87 -4.01
CA ASP A 306 7.71 -8.56 -3.53
C ASP A 306 6.48 -8.73 -2.62
N TYR A 307 5.52 -9.57 -3.01
CA TYR A 307 4.29 -9.80 -2.24
C TYR A 307 4.58 -10.40 -0.86
N ILE A 308 5.47 -11.39 -0.80
CA ILE A 308 5.93 -12.00 0.45
C ILE A 308 6.66 -10.96 1.30
N ALA A 309 7.58 -10.20 0.71
CA ALA A 309 8.34 -9.17 1.42
C ALA A 309 7.43 -8.07 1.98
N LEU A 310 6.47 -7.59 1.19
CA LEU A 310 5.46 -6.62 1.64
C LEU A 310 4.59 -7.19 2.77
N SER A 311 4.22 -8.47 2.69
CA SER A 311 3.47 -9.16 3.76
C SER A 311 4.26 -9.17 5.08
N VAL A 312 5.56 -9.43 5.02
CA VAL A 312 6.44 -9.29 6.20
C VAL A 312 6.50 -7.82 6.64
N GLY A 313 6.56 -6.87 5.71
CA GLY A 313 6.47 -5.43 6.01
C GLY A 313 5.22 -5.05 6.81
N PHE A 314 4.06 -5.61 6.48
CA PHE A 314 2.83 -5.41 7.26
C PHE A 314 2.92 -5.96 8.68
N VAL A 315 3.52 -7.14 8.84
CA VAL A 315 3.78 -7.72 10.17
C VAL A 315 4.72 -6.82 10.96
N LEU A 316 5.82 -6.35 10.37
CA LEU A 316 6.76 -5.43 11.00
C LEU A 316 6.07 -4.14 11.45
N TRP A 317 5.24 -3.56 10.59
CA TRP A 317 4.48 -2.37 10.93
C TRP A 317 3.55 -2.60 12.14
N ALA A 318 2.87 -3.75 12.19
CA ALA A 318 2.03 -4.13 13.32
C ALA A 318 2.85 -4.33 14.62
N VAL A 319 3.99 -5.03 14.54
CA VAL A 319 4.89 -5.28 15.67
C VAL A 319 5.45 -3.98 16.24
N PHE A 320 5.95 -3.08 15.40
CA PHE A 320 6.56 -1.85 15.89
C PHE A 320 5.53 -0.87 16.47
N ASN A 321 4.31 -0.85 15.94
CA ASN A 321 3.25 0.01 16.44
C ASN A 321 2.54 -0.53 17.70
N SER A 322 2.20 -1.81 17.74
CA SER A 322 1.36 -2.38 18.81
C SER A 322 2.00 -3.54 19.58
N GLY A 323 3.23 -3.92 19.27
CA GLY A 323 3.96 -5.01 19.92
C GLY A 323 3.77 -6.38 19.24
N ILE A 324 4.48 -7.38 19.76
CA ILE A 324 4.61 -8.72 19.15
C ILE A 324 3.25 -9.42 18.94
N PHE A 325 2.33 -9.30 19.90
CA PHE A 325 1.00 -9.91 19.79
C PHE A 325 0.21 -9.42 18.57
N ALA A 326 0.33 -8.15 18.21
CA ALA A 326 -0.30 -7.63 16.99
C ALA A 326 0.29 -8.26 15.73
N GLY A 327 1.62 -8.43 15.69
CA GLY A 327 2.30 -9.15 14.62
C GLY A 327 1.81 -10.59 14.49
N ILE A 328 1.69 -11.31 15.61
CA ILE A 328 1.17 -12.69 15.63
C ILE A 328 -0.26 -12.73 15.07
N MET A 329 -1.13 -11.79 15.45
CA MET A 329 -2.49 -11.75 14.89
C MET A 329 -2.48 -11.55 13.36
N VAL A 330 -1.66 -10.64 12.84
CA VAL A 330 -1.53 -10.43 11.39
C VAL A 330 -1.01 -11.70 10.71
N ILE A 331 0.00 -12.37 11.27
CA ILE A 331 0.53 -13.64 10.74
C ILE A 331 -0.57 -14.71 10.69
N LEU A 332 -1.34 -14.89 11.76
CA LEU A 332 -2.38 -15.92 11.83
C LEU A 332 -3.56 -15.65 10.89
N LEU A 333 -3.90 -14.38 10.66
CA LEU A 333 -4.98 -14.01 9.74
C LEU A 333 -4.55 -14.05 8.26
N THR A 334 -3.26 -13.83 7.96
CA THR A 334 -2.75 -13.73 6.60
C THR A 334 -3.10 -14.94 5.72
N PRO A 335 -2.95 -16.21 6.16
CA PRO A 335 -3.34 -17.37 5.36
C PRO A 335 -4.85 -17.50 5.10
N ILE A 336 -5.69 -16.87 5.94
CA ILE A 336 -7.16 -17.03 5.90
C ILE A 336 -7.78 -15.98 4.98
N VAL A 337 -7.36 -14.71 5.15
CA VAL A 337 -7.99 -13.56 4.47
C VAL A 337 -7.05 -12.82 3.53
N GLY A 338 -5.77 -13.21 3.49
CA GLY A 338 -4.71 -12.50 2.80
C GLY A 338 -4.05 -11.41 3.67
N PRO A 339 -2.79 -11.06 3.38
CA PRO A 339 -1.98 -10.11 4.16
C PRO A 339 -2.55 -8.69 4.19
N ALA A 340 -3.06 -8.21 3.04
CA ALA A 340 -3.66 -6.88 2.91
C ALA A 340 -4.96 -6.74 3.74
N ALA A 341 -5.79 -7.78 3.77
CA ALA A 341 -6.97 -7.80 4.62
C ALA A 341 -6.60 -7.91 6.11
N ALA A 342 -5.66 -8.80 6.43
CA ALA A 342 -5.19 -9.01 7.81
C ALA A 342 -4.64 -7.71 8.44
N VAL A 343 -3.79 -6.97 7.71
CA VAL A 343 -3.26 -5.70 8.20
C VAL A 343 -4.34 -4.61 8.33
N SER A 344 -5.35 -4.63 7.45
CA SER A 344 -6.49 -3.70 7.52
C SER A 344 -7.38 -3.99 8.74
N TYR A 345 -7.69 -5.25 9.03
CA TYR A 345 -8.42 -5.63 10.24
C TYR A 345 -7.64 -5.31 11.52
N TYR A 346 -6.31 -5.52 11.50
CA TYR A 346 -5.46 -5.04 12.58
C TYR A 346 -5.51 -3.52 12.75
N ALA A 347 -5.44 -2.75 11.65
CA ALA A 347 -5.51 -1.30 11.70
C ALA A 347 -6.86 -0.81 12.27
N TYR A 348 -7.97 -1.43 11.85
CA TYR A 348 -9.29 -1.23 12.44
C TYR A 348 -9.29 -1.48 13.96
N TYR A 349 -8.79 -2.63 14.41
CA TYR A 349 -8.68 -2.95 15.83
C TYR A 349 -7.80 -1.96 16.62
N ARG A 350 -6.70 -1.50 16.00
CA ARG A 350 -5.74 -0.58 16.60
C ARG A 350 -6.33 0.80 16.85
N GLU A 351 -7.13 1.34 15.92
CA GLU A 351 -7.72 2.68 16.08
C GLU A 351 -8.56 2.80 17.36
N ASN A 352 -9.23 1.71 17.75
CA ASN A 352 -9.98 1.69 19.00
C ASN A 352 -9.07 1.92 20.23
N LYS A 353 -7.83 1.40 20.21
CA LYS A 353 -6.85 1.58 21.30
C LYS A 353 -6.23 2.98 21.35
N ILE A 354 -5.87 3.54 20.19
CA ILE A 354 -5.15 4.83 20.12
C ILE A 354 -6.02 5.95 20.72
N GLN A 355 -7.32 5.95 20.45
CA GLN A 355 -8.19 7.04 20.87
C GLN A 355 -8.80 6.91 22.27
N ASN A 356 -8.93 5.69 22.82
CA ASN A 356 -9.32 5.51 24.21
C ASN A 356 -8.27 6.11 25.18
N ILE A 357 -6.99 6.11 24.77
CA ILE A 357 -5.91 6.78 25.50
C ILE A 357 -6.03 8.31 25.39
N ALA A 358 -6.39 8.83 24.21
CA ALA A 358 -6.57 10.26 24.00
C ALA A 358 -7.73 10.82 24.85
N SER A 359 -8.86 10.11 24.90
CA SER A 359 -10.05 10.51 25.67
C SER A 359 -9.84 10.42 27.19
N ALA A 360 -9.19 9.35 27.69
CA ALA A 360 -8.86 9.22 29.11
C ALA A 360 -7.89 10.32 29.61
N LYS A 361 -6.92 10.72 28.77
CA LYS A 361 -5.96 11.77 29.14
C LYS A 361 -6.60 13.15 29.25
N THR A 362 -7.55 13.48 28.36
CA THR A 362 -8.31 14.74 28.43
C THR A 362 -9.18 14.83 29.69
N GLU A 363 -9.74 13.72 30.18
CA GLU A 363 -10.48 13.69 31.44
C GLU A 363 -9.58 13.89 32.65
N THR A 364 -8.39 13.30 32.61
CA THR A 364 -7.39 13.42 33.70
C THR A 364 -6.84 14.85 33.79
N GLU A 365 -6.54 15.48 32.65
CA GLU A 365 -6.10 16.89 32.60
C GLU A 365 -7.22 17.86 33.03
N LYS A 366 -8.48 17.55 32.71
CA LYS A 366 -9.64 18.32 33.18
C LYS A 366 -9.84 18.19 34.70
N ALA A 367 -9.65 16.99 35.26
CA ALA A 367 -9.69 16.77 36.70
C ALA A 367 -8.55 17.52 37.42
N ALA A 368 -7.34 17.50 36.85
CA ALA A 368 -6.19 18.24 37.38
C ALA A 368 -6.40 19.77 37.31
N GLY A 369 -6.91 20.29 36.20
CA GLY A 369 -7.23 21.72 36.06
C GLY A 369 -8.34 22.19 37.01
N ALA A 370 -9.38 21.38 37.22
CA ALA A 370 -10.43 21.66 38.20
C ALA A 370 -9.91 21.66 39.65
N ALA A 371 -8.99 20.74 39.99
CA ALA A 371 -8.37 20.69 41.30
C ALA A 371 -7.48 21.91 41.58
N VAL A 372 -6.73 22.38 40.57
CA VAL A 372 -5.90 23.59 40.69
C VAL A 372 -6.77 24.84 40.85
N ALA A 373 -7.85 24.98 40.09
CA ALA A 373 -8.81 26.08 40.22
C ALA A 373 -9.51 26.09 41.59
N ALA A 374 -9.88 24.91 42.11
CA ALA A 374 -10.46 24.77 43.44
C ALA A 374 -9.48 25.15 44.57
N SER A 375 -8.18 24.83 44.41
CA SER A 375 -7.15 25.23 45.39
C SER A 375 -6.84 26.73 45.37
N SER A 376 -6.96 27.38 44.20
CA SER A 376 -6.74 28.82 44.01
C SER A 376 -7.82 29.65 44.72
N ASN A 377 -9.08 29.23 44.63
CA ASN A 377 -10.19 29.88 45.33
C ASN A 377 -10.16 29.71 46.85
N ARG A 378 -9.45 28.70 47.37
CA ARG A 378 -9.33 28.46 48.82
C ARG A 378 -8.28 29.35 49.51
N LYS A 379 -7.39 29.99 48.75
CA LYS A 379 -6.38 30.93 49.28
C LYS A 379 -6.82 32.41 49.27
N LYS A 380 -8.02 32.71 48.78
CA LYS A 380 -8.60 34.08 48.70
C LYS A 380 -9.73 34.34 49.70
N LYS A 381 -10.01 33.39 50.59
CA LYS A 381 -10.79 33.61 51.82
C LYS A 381 -9.84 33.49 52.99
#